data_AF-A0A7Z0MNF8-F1
#
_entry.id   AF-A0A7Z0MNF8-F1
#
_cell.length_a   1.000
_cell.length_b   1.000
_cell.length_c   1.000
_cell.angle_alpha   90.00
_cell.angle_beta   90.00
_cell.angle_gamma   90.00
#
_symmetry.space_group_name_H-M   'P 1'
#
loop_
_entity.id
_entity.type
_entity.pdbx_description
1 polymer ?
#
loop_
_entity_poly.entity_id
_entity_poly.type
_entity_poly.pdbx_seq_one_letter_code
_entity_poly.pdbx_strand_id
1 'polypeptide(L)' 'MSKGEIILQGTRLQVDYAQTVSCYVASPEGLACGECDACHLRQEGFAEAGVPDPRRFIKLVSLWRGCTFATQ' A
#
# COMPACT_ATOMS: atom_id res chain seq x y z
N MET A 1 0.27 7.90 20.37
CA MET A 1 1.28 7.30 19.48
C MET A 1 0.82 7.51 18.05
N SER A 2 1.53 8.30 17.25
CA SER A 2 1.22 8.51 15.84
C SER A 2 1.64 7.31 15.00
N LYS A 3 1.15 7.23 13.76
CA LYS A 3 1.54 6.16 12.85
C LYS A 3 3.00 6.31 12.41
N GLY A 4 3.49 7.54 12.26
CA GLY A 4 4.92 7.81 12.07
C GLY A 4 5.80 7.31 13.23
N GLU A 5 5.35 7.43 14.48
CA GLU A 5 6.09 6.88 15.63
C GLU A 5 6.19 5.35 15.58
N ILE A 6 5.12 4.65 15.17
CA ILE A 6 5.15 3.19 14.99
C ILE A 6 6.17 2.80 13.92
N ILE A 7 6.16 3.50 12.79
CA ILE A 7 7.07 3.26 11.66
C ILE A 7 8.52 3.48 12.09
N LEU A 8 8.78 4.58 12.82
CA LEU A 8 10.10 4.91 13.30
C LEU A 8 10.61 3.85 14.29
N GLN A 9 9.76 3.40 15.23
CA GLN A 9 10.13 2.36 16.18
C GLN A 9 10.38 1.02 15.49
N GLY A 10 9.50 0.57 14.58
CA GLY A 10 9.75 -0.68 13.86
C GLY A 10 10.98 -0.60 12.94
N THR A 11 11.26 0.56 12.35
CA THR A 11 12.50 0.80 11.59
C THR A 11 13.73 0.67 12.49
N ARG A 12 13.71 1.23 13.71
CA ARG A 12 14.79 1.05 14.71
C ARG A 12 14.98 -0.40 15.12
N LEU A 13 13.89 -1.17 15.16
CA LEU A 13 13.91 -2.61 15.43
C LEU A 13 14.27 -3.45 14.19
N GLN A 14 14.64 -2.81 13.07
CA GLN A 14 15.00 -3.46 11.82
C GLN A 14 13.88 -4.37 11.25
N VAL A 15 12.62 -3.98 11.47
CA VAL A 15 11.47 -4.66 10.88
C VAL A 15 11.51 -4.49 9.36
N ASP A 16 11.42 -5.61 8.66
CA ASP A 16 11.32 -5.61 7.20
C ASP A 16 9.89 -5.27 6.76
N TYR A 17 9.64 -3.99 6.53
CA TYR A 17 8.35 -3.51 6.05
C TYR A 17 7.99 -3.97 4.63
N ALA A 18 8.93 -4.53 3.86
CA ALA A 18 8.65 -5.08 2.54
C ALA A 18 7.86 -6.40 2.62
N GLN A 19 7.96 -7.11 3.74
CA GLN A 19 7.20 -8.35 4.00
C GLN A 19 5.82 -8.08 4.59
N THR A 20 5.50 -6.82 4.90
CA THR A 20 4.22 -6.44 5.50
C THR A 20 3.21 -5.97 4.45
N VAL A 21 2.00 -6.50 4.53
CA VAL A 21 0.88 -6.07 3.68
C VAL A 21 -0.17 -5.42 4.56
N SER A 22 -0.39 -4.12 4.36
CA SER A 22 -1.40 -3.34 5.09
C SER A 22 -2.63 -3.02 4.23
N CYS A 23 -2.55 -3.23 2.91
CA CYS A 23 -3.61 -2.87 1.99
C CYS A 23 -4.80 -3.84 2.11
N TYR A 24 -6.02 -3.30 2.23
CA TYR A 24 -7.24 -4.11 2.28
C TYR A 24 -7.61 -4.78 0.95
N VAL A 25 -7.15 -4.20 -0.16
CA VAL A 25 -7.42 -4.65 -1.53
C VAL A 25 -6.11 -5.10 -2.19
N ALA A 26 -5.23 -5.72 -1.40
CA ALA A 26 -3.96 -6.19 -1.92
C ALA A 26 -4.20 -7.27 -2.98
N SER A 27 -3.36 -7.31 -4.02
CA SER A 27 -3.38 -8.41 -4.97
C SER A 27 -2.96 -9.73 -4.30
N PRO A 28 -3.21 -10.89 -4.92
CA PRO A 28 -2.71 -12.18 -4.43
C PRO A 28 -1.19 -12.21 -4.21
N GLU A 29 -0.45 -11.38 -4.95
CA GLU A 29 1.00 -11.22 -4.84
C GLU A 29 1.44 -10.21 -3.76
N GLY A 30 0.49 -9.68 -2.97
CA GLY A 30 0.75 -8.72 -1.90
C GLY A 30 0.99 -7.28 -2.39
N LEU A 31 0.60 -6.95 -3.62
CA LEU A 31 0.74 -5.60 -4.17
C LEU A 31 -0.34 -4.69 -3.62
N ALA A 32 0.02 -3.48 -3.19
CA ALA A 32 -0.93 -2.52 -2.66
C ALA A 32 -1.71 -1.80 -3.78
N CYS A 33 -3.00 -1.54 -3.55
CA CYS A 33 -3.84 -0.83 -4.52
C CYS A 33 -3.52 0.67 -4.63
N GLY A 34 -3.05 1.29 -3.54
CA GLY A 34 -2.71 2.72 -3.53
C GLY A 34 -3.88 3.68 -3.26
N GLU A 35 -5.13 3.21 -3.29
CA GLU A 35 -6.32 4.08 -3.24
C GLU A 35 -7.20 3.85 -1.99
N CYS A 36 -6.98 2.77 -1.23
CA CYS A 36 -7.77 2.50 -0.02
C CYS A 36 -7.25 3.28 1.21
N ASP A 37 -8.10 3.46 2.21
CA ASP A 37 -7.76 4.18 3.45
C ASP A 37 -6.50 3.64 4.13
N ALA A 38 -6.30 2.32 4.12
CA ALA A 38 -5.10 1.72 4.68
C ALA A 38 -3.82 2.12 3.92
N CYS A 39 -3.90 2.31 2.60
CA CYS A 39 -2.78 2.80 1.80
C CYS A 39 -2.46 4.25 2.13
N HIS A 40 -3.48 5.12 2.27
CA HIS A 40 -3.29 6.52 2.63
C HIS A 40 -2.68 6.67 4.02
N LEU A 41 -3.28 6.04 5.04
CA LEU A 41 -2.76 6.09 6.41
C LEU A 41 -1.35 5.51 6.52
N ARG A 42 -1.01 4.51 5.70
CA ARG A 42 0.36 3.98 5.65
C ARG A 42 1.31 5.00 5.04
N GLN A 43 0.94 5.58 3.91
CA GLN A 43 1.75 6.59 3.23
C GLN A 43 2.03 7.80 4.14
N GLU A 44 1.01 8.30 4.84
CA GLU A 44 1.14 9.37 5.83
C GLU A 44 2.13 8.98 6.93
N GLY A 45 2.00 7.77 7.51
CA GLY A 45 2.94 7.31 8.54
C GLY A 45 4.39 7.19 8.07
N PHE A 46 4.62 6.72 6.84
CA PHE A 46 5.98 6.67 6.27
C PHE A 46 6.52 8.08 5.97
N ALA A 47 5.68 8.99 5.48
CA ALA A 47 6.04 10.38 5.24
C ALA A 47 6.39 11.10 6.55
N GLU A 48 5.60 10.93 7.61
CA GLU A 48 5.87 11.45 8.95
C GLU A 48 7.19 10.93 9.52
N ALA A 49 7.49 9.64 9.30
CA ALA A 49 8.72 9.01 9.79
C ALA A 49 9.96 9.39 8.97
N GLY A 50 9.79 10.02 7.79
CA GLY A 50 10.89 10.28 6.86
C GLY A 50 11.52 9.02 6.28
N VAL A 51 10.80 7.89 6.28
CA VAL A 51 11.28 6.59 5.81
C VAL A 51 10.62 6.27 4.46
N PRO A 52 11.37 5.82 3.45
CA PRO A 52 10.78 5.38 2.19
C PRO A 52 9.93 4.12 2.39
N ASP A 53 8.70 4.11 1.88
CA ASP A 53 7.82 2.95 1.94
C ASP A 53 8.26 1.88 0.92
N PRO A 54 8.63 0.66 1.34
CA PRO A 54 9.12 -0.39 0.44
C PRO A 54 8.00 -1.13 -0.31
N ARG A 55 6.73 -0.71 -0.18
CA ARG A 55 5.60 -1.39 -0.82
C ARG A 55 5.72 -1.41 -2.34
N ARG A 56 5.26 -2.53 -2.90
CA ARG A 56 5.02 -2.69 -4.33
C ARG A 56 3.55 -2.38 -4.62
N PHE A 57 3.29 -1.65 -5.69
CA PHE A 57 1.94 -1.25 -6.07
C PHE A 57 1.43 -2.10 -7.23
N ILE A 58 0.11 -2.31 -7.28
CA ILE A 58 -0.56 -2.83 -8.46
C ILE A 58 -0.36 -1.78 -9.55
N LYS A 59 0.50 -2.06 -10.54
CA LYS A 59 0.47 -1.25 -11.76
C LYS A 59 -0.87 -1.56 -12.42
N LEU A 60 -1.78 -0.59 -12.38
CA LEU A 60 -2.97 -0.57 -13.22
C LEU A 60 -2.50 -0.59 -14.67
N VAL A 61 -2.25 -1.78 -15.21
CA VAL A 61 -2.31 -2.00 -16.64
C VAL A 61 -3.76 -1.73 -16.97
N SER A 62 -4.00 -0.56 -17.57
CA SER A 62 -5.26 -0.07 -18.09
C SER A 62 -6.07 -1.18 -18.78
N LEU A 63 -6.91 -1.89 -18.00
CA LEU A 63 -7.87 -2.89 -18.47
C LEU A 63 -9.20 -2.24 -18.85
N TRP A 64 -9.15 -1.03 -19.38
CA TRP A 64 -10.21 -0.42 -20.18
C TRP A 64 -10.11 -0.90 -21.66
N ARG A 65 -9.94 -2.21 -21.87
CA ARG A 65 -10.07 -2.84 -23.21
C ARG A 65 -11.10 -3.96 -23.09
N GLY A 66 -12.39 -3.63 -23.18
CA GLY A 66 -13.42 -4.65 -23.37
C GLY A 66 -14.71 -4.53 -22.55
N CYS A 67 -15.10 -3.33 -22.09
CA CYS A 67 -16.47 -3.13 -21.61
C CYS A 67 -17.41 -3.03 -22.82
N THR A 68 -17.59 -4.14 -23.55
CA THR A 68 -18.78 -4.32 -24.39
C THR A 68 -19.92 -4.61 -23.44
N PHE A 69 -20.74 -3.59 -23.20
CA PHE A 69 -22.08 -3.68 -22.65
C PHE A 69 -22.77 -4.96 -23.17
N ALA A 70 -22.86 -5.98 -22.32
CA ALA A 70 -23.76 -7.09 -22.55
C ALA A 70 -25.15 -6.60 -22.15
N THR A 71 -25.85 -6.02 -23.12
CA THR A 71 -27.29 -5.79 -23.05
C THR A 71 -27.96 -7.16 -22.99
N GLN A 72 -28.55 -7.49 -21.85
CA GLN A 72 -29.67 -8.42 -21.76
C GLN A 72 -30.51 -8.10 -20.53
#